data_AF-A0A0K1ENC8-F1
#
_entry.id   AF-A0A0K1ENC8-F1
#
_cell.length_a   1.000
_cell.length_b   1.000
_cell.length_c   1.000
_cell.angle_alpha   90.00
_cell.angle_beta   90.00
_cell.angle_gamma   90.00
#
_symmetry.space_group_name_H-M   'P 1'
#
loop_
_entity.id
_entity.type
_entity.pdbx_description
1 polymer ?
#
loop_
_entity_poly.entity_id
_entity_poly.type
_entity_poly.pdbx_seq_one_letter_code
_entity_poly.pdbx_strand_id
1 'polypeptide(L)'
;MSNDDREPQLRQEPDDTPVGRVALVALIMVGISVALVIAATLLLDVQLNELRPSRTWPEARSDREKFPIILQDLFGEHGPGQLLNQKRRAELGTFRWVDRPGGRVGVPIDVAMDLVIEESQR
;
A
#
# COMPACT_ATOMS: atom_id res chain seq x y z
N MET A 1 42.76 57.24 1.99
CA MET A 1 42.23 55.89 1.71
C MET A 1 41.37 56.03 0.48
N SER A 2 41.87 55.57 -0.68
CA SER A 2 41.17 55.72 -1.96
C SER A 2 40.03 54.71 -2.05
N ASN A 3 38.94 55.13 -2.70
CA ASN A 3 37.74 54.34 -2.99
C ASN A 3 37.95 53.37 -4.18
N ASP A 4 39.17 52.87 -4.38
CA ASP A 4 39.53 52.06 -5.57
C ASP A 4 39.14 50.57 -5.47
N ASP A 5 38.60 50.12 -4.34
CA ASP A 5 38.13 48.74 -4.17
C ASP A 5 36.65 48.56 -4.56
N ARG A 6 36.19 49.18 -5.65
CA ARG A 6 34.90 48.83 -6.27
C ARG A 6 35.17 47.91 -7.45
N GLU A 7 34.88 46.63 -7.23
CA GLU A 7 34.93 45.56 -8.23
C GLU A 7 34.41 46.03 -9.60
N PRO A 8 35.08 45.63 -10.69
CA PRO A 8 34.75 46.09 -12.03
C PRO A 8 33.32 45.65 -12.39
N GLN A 9 32.41 46.64 -12.36
CA GLN A 9 31.11 46.67 -13.03
C GLN A 9 30.57 45.29 -13.45
N LEU A 10 29.91 44.59 -12.53
CA LEU A 10 28.96 43.53 -12.86
C LEU A 10 27.86 44.14 -13.74
N ARG A 11 28.07 44.16 -15.05
CA ARG A 11 27.04 44.47 -16.03
C ARG A 11 26.29 43.17 -16.29
N GLN A 12 25.12 43.06 -15.67
CA GLN A 12 24.17 42.01 -16.00
C GLN A 12 23.85 42.12 -17.50
N GLU A 13 24.08 41.04 -18.26
CA GLU A 13 23.69 40.99 -19.66
C GLU A 13 22.19 41.27 -19.78
N PRO A 14 21.76 42.02 -20.81
CA PRO A 14 20.34 42.26 -21.02
C PRO A 14 19.62 40.92 -21.19
N ASP A 15 18.70 40.64 -20.28
CA ASP A 15 17.86 39.45 -20.31
C ASP A 15 16.86 39.57 -21.46
N ASP A 16 17.24 39.03 -22.62
CA ASP A 16 16.37 38.94 -23.81
C ASP A 16 15.61 37.61 -23.82
N THR A 17 15.12 37.17 -22.66
CA THR A 17 14.28 35.97 -22.61
C THR A 17 12.92 36.30 -23.23
N PRO A 18 12.51 35.62 -24.33
CA PRO A 18 11.22 35.85 -24.95
C PRO A 18 10.10 35.30 -24.05
N VAL A 19 9.57 36.17 -23.17
CA VAL A 19 8.56 35.84 -22.15
C VAL A 19 7.37 35.08 -22.74
N GLY A 20 6.96 35.42 -23.97
CA GLY A 20 5.89 34.73 -24.68
C GLY A 20 6.19 33.24 -24.96
N ARG A 21 7.44 32.90 -25.28
CA ARG A 21 7.85 31.49 -25.48
C ARG A 21 7.89 30.73 -24.16
N VAL A 22 8.37 31.35 -23.09
CA VAL A 22 8.38 30.74 -21.75
C VAL A 22 6.95 30.48 -21.28
N ALA A 23 6.05 31.45 -21.46
CA ALA A 23 4.64 31.29 -21.13
C ALA A 23 3.96 30.19 -21.97
N LEU A 24 4.27 30.09 -23.27
CA LEU A 24 3.78 29.03 -24.15
C LEU A 24 4.21 27.65 -23.65
N VAL A 25 5.50 27.48 -23.31
CA VAL A 25 6.03 26.22 -22.79
C VAL A 25 5.37 25.85 -21.47
N ALA A 26 5.21 26.81 -20.56
CA ALA A 26 4.51 26.59 -19.29
C ALA A 26 3.05 26.14 -19.53
N LEU A 27 2.35 26.78 -20.46
CA LEU A 27 0.97 26.42 -20.81
C LEU A 27 0.86 25.03 -21.41
N ILE A 28 1.80 24.64 -22.29
CA ILE A 28 1.88 23.28 -22.83
C ILE A 28 2.08 22.26 -21.70
N MET A 29 2.98 22.55 -20.76
CA MET A 29 3.28 21.64 -19.65
C MET A 29 2.07 21.45 -18.72
N VAL A 30 1.33 22.53 -18.45
CA VAL A 30 0.05 22.47 -17.72
C VAL A 30 -0.97 21.65 -18.51
N GLY A 31 -1.09 21.86 -19.83
CA GLY A 31 -1.99 21.11 -20.69
C GLY A 31 -1.72 19.61 -20.67
N ILE A 32 -0.45 19.20 -20.75
CA ILE A 32 -0.04 17.79 -20.65
C ILE A 32 -0.40 17.22 -19.28
N SER A 33 -0.17 17.99 -18.21
CA SER A 33 -0.49 17.55 -16.84
C SER A 33 -2.00 17.32 -16.67
N VAL A 34 -2.83 18.22 -17.17
CA VAL A 34 -4.29 18.07 -17.17
C VAL A 34 -4.72 16.86 -18.00
N ALA A 35 -4.14 16.66 -19.18
CA ALA A 35 -4.43 15.51 -20.02
C ALA A 35 -4.09 14.18 -19.32
N LEU A 36 -2.96 14.11 -18.60
CA LEU A 36 -2.57 12.93 -17.84
C LEU A 36 -3.52 12.66 -16.67
N VAL A 37 -3.96 13.69 -15.95
CA VAL A 37 -4.96 13.53 -14.88
C VAL A 37 -6.26 13.00 -15.44
N ILE A 38 -6.76 13.57 -16.55
CA ILE A 38 -7.97 13.11 -17.22
C ILE A 38 -7.81 11.65 -17.65
N ALA A 39 -6.72 11.30 -18.32
CA ALA A 39 -6.45 9.93 -18.75
C ALA A 39 -6.39 8.96 -17.57
N ALA A 40 -5.73 9.34 -16.48
CA ALA A 40 -5.67 8.54 -15.27
C ALA A 40 -7.06 8.34 -14.66
N THR A 41 -7.88 9.39 -14.57
CA THR A 41 -9.25 9.27 -14.05
C THR A 41 -10.13 8.38 -14.92
N LEU A 42 -10.04 8.49 -16.25
CA LEU A 42 -10.80 7.64 -17.16
C LEU A 42 -10.38 6.17 -17.07
N LEU A 43 -9.07 5.91 -17.01
CA LEU A 43 -8.55 4.55 -16.83
C LEU A 43 -8.99 3.96 -15.48
N LEU A 44 -8.92 4.76 -14.42
CA LEU A 44 -9.36 4.37 -13.09
C LEU A 44 -10.86 4.09 -13.07
N ASP A 45 -11.67 4.92 -13.72
CA ASP A 45 -13.12 4.74 -13.81
C ASP A 45 -13.49 3.47 -14.59
N VAL A 46 -12.78 3.15 -15.67
CA VAL A 46 -12.98 1.90 -16.42
C VAL A 46 -12.67 0.69 -15.54
N GLN A 47 -11.52 0.69 -14.86
CA GLN A 47 -11.14 -0.39 -13.95
C GLN A 47 -12.11 -0.50 -12.77
N LEU A 48 -12.47 0.62 -12.15
CA LEU A 48 -13.42 0.65 -11.04
C LEU A 48 -14.82 0.20 -11.47
N ASN A 49 -15.25 0.47 -12.69
CA ASN A 49 -16.53 -0.03 -13.20
C ASN A 49 -16.52 -1.55 -13.41
N GLU A 50 -15.39 -2.09 -13.86
CA GLU A 50 -15.22 -3.54 -14.04
C GLU A 50 -15.15 -4.27 -12.68
N LEU A 51 -14.40 -3.73 -11.72
CA LEU A 51 -14.26 -4.30 -10.38
C LEU A 51 -15.45 -3.98 -9.46
N ARG A 52 -16.19 -2.91 -9.73
CA ARG A 52 -17.22 -2.37 -8.85
C ARG A 52 -18.37 -1.71 -9.61
N PRO A 53 -19.25 -2.50 -10.23
CA PRO A 53 -20.39 -1.97 -10.98
C PRO A 53 -21.40 -1.20 -10.11
N SER A 54 -21.38 -1.37 -8.78
CA SER A 54 -22.33 -0.70 -7.86
C SER A 54 -22.09 0.80 -7.67
N ARG A 55 -20.89 1.33 -7.97
CA ARG A 55 -20.51 2.76 -7.92
C ARG A 55 -20.78 3.54 -6.61
N THR A 56 -21.30 2.92 -5.55
CA THR A 56 -21.64 3.54 -4.26
C THR A 56 -20.73 3.08 -3.11
N TRP A 57 -20.12 4.00 -2.36
CA TRP A 57 -19.38 3.73 -1.11
C TRP A 57 -20.06 4.35 0.13
N PRO A 58 -20.08 3.67 1.30
CA PRO A 58 -19.76 2.25 1.46
C PRO A 58 -20.74 1.42 0.64
N GLU A 59 -20.31 0.25 0.17
CA GLU A 59 -21.23 -0.69 -0.47
C GLU A 59 -22.34 -0.98 0.54
N ALA A 60 -23.51 -0.40 0.31
CA ALA A 60 -24.64 -0.51 1.21
C ALA A 60 -25.09 -1.97 1.19
N ARG A 61 -24.54 -2.77 2.12
CA ARG A 61 -24.94 -4.14 2.45
C ARG A 61 -25.49 -4.88 1.23
N SER A 62 -24.66 -5.08 0.21
CA SER A 62 -24.95 -6.18 -0.70
C SER A 62 -24.90 -7.43 0.17
N ASP A 63 -26.00 -8.18 0.21
CA ASP A 63 -26.03 -9.57 0.68
C ASP A 63 -25.02 -10.33 -0.18
N ARG A 64 -23.72 -10.16 0.15
CA ARG A 64 -22.63 -10.89 -0.45
C ARG A 64 -22.85 -12.33 0.00
N GLU A 65 -23.54 -13.07 -0.86
CA GLU A 65 -23.52 -14.51 -0.88
C GLU A 65 -22.07 -14.91 -0.61
N LYS A 66 -21.86 -15.69 0.45
CA LYS A 66 -20.54 -16.02 0.96
C LYS A 66 -19.83 -16.89 -0.08
N PHE A 67 -19.23 -16.25 -1.08
CA PHE A 67 -18.31 -16.93 -1.96
C PHE A 67 -17.15 -17.46 -1.10
N PRO A 68 -16.78 -18.74 -1.23
CA PRO A 68 -15.62 -19.26 -0.54
C PRO A 68 -14.42 -18.39 -0.92
N ILE A 69 -13.76 -17.84 0.08
CA ILE A 69 -12.56 -17.03 -0.10
C ILE A 69 -11.47 -17.95 -0.65
N ILE A 70 -11.38 -18.03 -1.97
CA ILE A 70 -10.21 -18.61 -2.63
C ILE A 70 -9.12 -17.54 -2.49
N LEU A 71 -8.22 -17.73 -1.52
CA LEU A 71 -6.97 -16.97 -1.47
C LEU A 71 -6.20 -17.29 -2.76
N GLN A 72 -6.39 -16.48 -3.78
CA GLN A 72 -5.55 -16.53 -4.97
C GLN A 72 -4.27 -15.77 -4.62
N ASP A 73 -3.17 -16.51 -4.50
CA ASP A 73 -1.84 -15.98 -4.21
C ASP A 73 -1.38 -15.11 -5.39
N LEU A 74 -1.61 -13.80 -5.29
CA LEU A 74 -1.30 -12.82 -6.34
C LEU A 74 0.21 -12.58 -6.51
N PHE A 75 1.05 -13.21 -5.69
CA PHE A 75 2.50 -13.10 -5.77
C PHE A 75 3.12 -14.49 -5.70
N GLY A 76 3.46 -15.06 -6.86
CA GLY A 76 4.09 -16.37 -7.01
C GLY A 76 5.53 -16.47 -6.47
N GLU A 77 5.99 -15.54 -5.64
CA GLU A 77 7.31 -15.60 -5.00
C GLU A 77 7.17 -15.74 -3.49
N HIS A 78 7.03 -17.00 -3.06
CA HIS A 78 7.08 -17.38 -1.66
C HIS A 78 8.53 -17.26 -1.16
N GLY A 79 8.92 -16.07 -0.69
CA GLY A 79 10.14 -15.93 0.08
C GLY A 79 10.11 -16.83 1.33
N PRO A 80 11.27 -17.31 1.83
CA PRO A 80 11.32 -18.22 2.98
C PRO A 80 10.64 -17.67 4.24
N GLY A 81 10.58 -16.34 4.40
CA GLY A 81 9.86 -15.69 5.49
C GLY A 81 8.33 -15.78 5.40
N GLN A 82 7.75 -15.86 4.20
CA GLN A 82 6.29 -15.97 4.03
C GLN A 82 5.80 -17.39 4.32
N LEU A 83 6.55 -18.42 3.93
CA LEU A 83 6.25 -19.81 4.29
C LEU A 83 6.30 -20.02 5.81
N LEU A 84 7.29 -19.42 6.49
CA LEU A 84 7.39 -19.47 7.95
C LEU A 84 6.21 -18.75 8.62
N ASN A 85 5.80 -17.59 8.10
CA ASN A 85 4.66 -16.85 8.64
C ASN A 85 3.32 -17.54 8.40
N GLN A 86 3.19 -18.29 7.31
CA GLN A 86 1.99 -19.09 7.04
C GLN A 86 1.93 -20.30 7.98
N LYS A 87 3.05 -21.01 8.18
CA LYS A 87 3.14 -22.10 9.17
C LYS A 87 2.84 -21.64 10.59
N ARG A 88 3.46 -20.54 11.04
CA ARG A 88 3.15 -19.98 12.37
C ARG A 88 1.70 -19.56 12.53
N ARG A 89 1.08 -18.99 11.50
CA ARG A 89 -0.34 -18.62 11.55
C ARG A 89 -1.25 -19.85 11.59
N ALA A 90 -0.91 -20.92 10.88
CA ALA A 90 -1.61 -22.19 10.95
C ALA A 90 -1.49 -22.82 12.35
N GLU A 91 -0.29 -22.84 12.92
CA GLU A 91 -0.04 -23.33 14.28
C GLU A 91 -0.80 -22.52 15.34
N LEU A 92 -0.83 -21.19 15.24
CA LEU A 92 -1.58 -20.33 16.15
C LEU A 92 -3.10 -20.49 16.01
N GLY A 93 -3.60 -20.82 14.82
CA GLY A 93 -5.02 -21.09 14.56
C GLY A 93 -5.55 -22.34 15.26
N THR A 94 -4.67 -23.27 15.62
CA THR A 94 -5.01 -24.50 16.36
C THR A 94 -5.31 -24.26 17.84
N PHE A 95 -4.87 -23.14 18.41
CA PHE A 95 -5.11 -22.80 19.80
C PHE A 95 -6.39 -21.97 19.93
N ARG A 96 -7.39 -22.49 20.65
CA ARG A 96 -8.68 -21.82 20.83
C ARG A 96 -8.84 -21.36 22.27
N TRP A 97 -9.17 -20.09 22.49
CA TRP A 97 -9.58 -19.64 23.82
C TRP A 97 -10.90 -20.28 24.22
N VAL A 98 -10.90 -21.02 25.34
CA VAL A 98 -12.11 -21.65 25.90
C VAL A 98 -12.73 -20.72 26.93
N ASP A 99 -11.92 -20.03 27.73
CA ASP A 99 -12.36 -19.02 28.70
C ASP A 99 -11.28 -17.95 28.90
N ARG A 100 -11.51 -16.74 28.39
CA ARG A 100 -10.54 -15.62 28.44
C ARG A 100 -10.36 -15.04 29.85
N PRO A 101 -11.41 -14.67 30.61
CA PRO A 101 -11.23 -14.16 31.96
C PRO A 101 -10.63 -15.18 32.94
N GLY A 102 -10.86 -16.48 32.71
CA GLY A 102 -10.25 -17.57 33.50
C GLY A 102 -8.88 -18.04 33.00
N GLY A 103 -8.32 -17.44 31.94
CA GLY A 103 -7.00 -17.79 31.40
C GLY A 103 -6.91 -19.19 30.78
N ARG A 104 -8.03 -19.82 30.40
CA ARG A 104 -8.06 -21.20 29.89
C ARG A 104 -8.00 -21.22 28.36
N VAL A 105 -6.98 -21.88 27.84
CA VAL A 105 -6.78 -22.12 26.40
C VAL A 105 -7.01 -23.59 26.09
N GLY A 106 -7.77 -23.86 25.04
CA GLY A 106 -7.90 -25.17 24.42
C GLY A 106 -6.71 -25.40 23.50
N VAL A 107 -5.91 -26.40 23.86
CA VAL A 107 -4.74 -26.87 23.12
C VAL A 107 -5.13 -28.14 22.35
N PRO A 108 -4.64 -28.37 21.12
CA PRO A 108 -4.84 -29.64 20.42
C PRO A 108 -4.31 -30.82 21.27
N ILE A 109 -5.01 -31.96 21.20
CA ILE A 109 -4.72 -33.13 22.04
C ILE A 109 -3.27 -33.61 21.85
N ASP A 110 -2.77 -33.62 20.62
CA ASP A 110 -1.40 -34.09 20.34
C ASP A 110 -0.35 -33.23 21.07
N VAL A 111 -0.53 -31.91 21.07
CA VAL A 111 0.35 -30.97 21.78
C VAL A 111 0.19 -31.08 23.30
N ALA A 112 -1.03 -31.34 23.78
CA ALA A 112 -1.28 -31.56 25.20
C ALA A 112 -0.60 -32.83 25.73
N MET A 113 -0.55 -33.90 24.92
CA MET A 113 0.16 -35.13 25.26
C MET A 113 1.67 -34.89 25.40
N ASP A 114 2.27 -34.15 24.46
CA ASP A 114 3.70 -33.81 24.51
C ASP A 114 4.05 -32.98 25.74
N LEU A 115 3.22 -31.98 26.09
CA LEU A 115 3.38 -31.16 27.30
C LEU A 115 3.32 -31.99 28.59
N VAL A 116 2.39 -32.95 28.69
CA VAL A 116 2.28 -33.83 29.87
C VAL A 116 3.49 -34.76 29.99
N ILE A 117 4.01 -35.26 28.86
CA ILE A 117 5.22 -36.08 28.86
C ILE A 117 6.42 -35.26 29.34
N GLU A 118 6.57 -34.03 28.85
CA GLU A 118 7.66 -33.12 29.26
C GLU A 118 7.58 -32.73 30.74
N GLU A 119 6.37 -32.50 31.26
CA GLU A 119 6.16 -32.23 32.69
C GLU A 119 6.43 -33.46 33.57
N SER A 120 6.14 -34.67 33.08
CA SER A 120 6.40 -35.92 33.81
C SER A 120 7.87 -36.31 33.90
N GLN A 121 8.73 -35.74 33.05
CA GLN A 121 10.18 -35.95 33.06
C GLN A 121 10.95 -34.92 33.89
N ARG A 122 10.23 -34.00 34.56
CA ARG A 122 10.79 -32.97 35.43
C ARG A 122 10.62 -33.33 36.91
#